data_AF-A0A4V4HR57-F1
#
_entry.id   AF-A0A4V4HR57-F1
#
_cell.length_a   1.000
_cell.length_b   1.000
_cell.length_c   1.000
_cell.angle_alpha   90.00
_cell.angle_beta   90.00
_cell.angle_gamma   90.00
#
_symmetry.space_group_name_H-M   'P 1'
#
loop_
_entity.id
_entity.type
_entity.pdbx_description
1 polymer ?
#
loop_
_entity_poly.entity_id
_entity_poly.type
_entity_poly.pdbx_seq_one_letter_code
_entity_poly.pdbx_strand_id
1 'polypeptide(L)'
;MSGNDRLTEITVKDRIEPSTWLWLSFGLLVLLASPWLLAAAGTGEAMARDPITGEYDVPTFAWAGMLMLVVGALGYPLALVISLFFRAPVVRLDADRVRLRGKAKVSVRWGEIDRIVIWRRRVRRLGFIPGWEPQVGIVPDTARTKGFQQVASGRDWAASDLRPNGVPEWLPGGVQKHSVRLSYRCAPELAAGVAHFAPDLVVVDERAPGQATPVEPR
;
A
#
# COMPACT_ATOMS: atom_id res chain seq x y z
N MET A 1 -13.55 -28.58 -13.02
CA MET A 1 -12.06 -28.56 -13.02
C MET A 1 -11.61 -27.30 -12.29
N SER A 2 -11.40 -27.34 -10.98
CA SER A 2 -10.80 -26.23 -10.20
C SER A 2 -10.59 -26.74 -8.78
N GLY A 3 -9.36 -27.10 -8.43
CA GLY A 3 -9.05 -27.64 -7.11
C GLY A 3 -7.56 -27.69 -6.81
N ASN A 4 -6.72 -28.01 -7.82
CA ASN A 4 -5.28 -28.22 -7.60
C ASN A 4 -4.35 -27.11 -8.10
N ASP A 5 -4.81 -26.11 -8.86
CA ASP A 5 -3.95 -25.02 -9.35
C ASP A 5 -3.59 -23.97 -8.27
N ARG A 6 -4.04 -24.13 -7.03
CA ARG A 6 -3.69 -23.21 -5.92
C ARG A 6 -2.30 -23.46 -5.35
N LEU A 7 -1.60 -24.53 -5.75
CA LEU A 7 -0.36 -24.94 -5.10
C LEU A 7 0.89 -24.16 -5.58
N THR A 8 0.76 -23.31 -6.60
CA THR A 8 1.87 -22.49 -7.13
C THR A 8 1.43 -21.05 -7.43
N GLU A 9 0.69 -20.42 -6.51
CA GLU A 9 0.47 -18.96 -6.55
C GLU A 9 1.41 -18.31 -5.51
N ILE A 10 2.39 -17.53 -5.96
CA ILE A 10 3.24 -16.73 -5.06
C ILE A 10 2.56 -15.37 -4.87
N THR A 11 2.28 -15.02 -3.61
CA THR A 11 1.66 -13.73 -3.28
C THR A 11 2.64 -12.83 -2.55
N VAL A 12 2.83 -11.61 -3.05
CA VAL A 12 3.63 -10.59 -2.38
C VAL A 12 2.70 -9.58 -1.72
N LYS A 13 2.86 -9.42 -0.41
CA LYS A 13 2.12 -8.46 0.41
C LYS A 13 3.01 -7.26 0.69
N ASP A 14 2.44 -6.06 0.71
CA ASP A 14 3.19 -4.88 1.11
C ASP A 14 3.47 -4.89 2.62
N ARG A 15 4.56 -4.24 3.02
CA ARG A 15 4.94 -4.11 4.44
C ARG A 15 4.03 -3.13 5.17
N ILE A 16 4.07 -3.17 6.50
CA ILE A 16 3.26 -2.28 7.34
C ILE A 16 3.83 -0.86 7.27
N GLU A 17 2.96 0.11 7.01
CA GLU A 17 3.37 1.51 7.03
C GLU A 17 3.74 1.92 8.46
N PRO A 18 4.80 2.73 8.66
CA PRO A 18 5.16 3.23 10.00
C PRO A 18 4.01 3.98 10.69
N SER A 19 3.18 4.68 9.92
CA SER A 19 1.98 5.36 10.42
C SER A 19 0.98 4.39 11.05
N THR A 20 0.84 3.17 10.53
CA THR A 20 -0.05 2.17 11.11
C THR A 20 0.46 1.71 12.47
N TRP A 21 1.77 1.54 12.65
CA TRP A 21 2.37 1.23 13.95
C TRP A 21 2.15 2.32 14.99
N LEU A 22 2.21 3.59 14.59
CA LEU A 22 1.91 4.71 15.48
C LEU A 22 0.46 4.67 15.96
N TRP A 23 -0.50 4.44 15.06
CA TRP A 23 -1.91 4.31 15.43
C TRP A 23 -2.20 3.11 16.32
N LEU A 24 -1.55 1.98 16.05
CA LEU A 24 -1.62 0.82 16.94
C LEU A 24 -1.11 1.14 18.34
N SER A 25 0.04 1.80 18.42
CA SER A 25 0.66 2.18 19.70
C SER A 25 -0.23 3.14 20.47
N PHE A 26 -0.84 4.10 19.79
CA PHE A 26 -1.83 5.01 20.37
C PHE A 26 -3.05 4.24 20.91
N GLY A 27 -3.61 3.32 20.13
CA GLY A 27 -4.72 2.47 20.57
C GLY A 27 -4.40 1.64 21.81
N LEU A 28 -3.21 1.04 21.84
CA LEU A 28 -2.73 0.29 23.01
C LEU A 28 -2.58 1.19 24.24
N LEU A 29 -2.07 2.40 24.06
CA LEU A 29 -1.92 3.37 25.14
C LEU A 29 -3.28 3.78 25.71
N VAL A 30 -4.28 4.03 24.85
CA VAL A 30 -5.66 4.30 25.28
C VAL A 30 -6.25 3.11 26.03
N LEU A 31 -6.03 1.88 25.55
CA LEU A 31 -6.50 0.67 26.23
C LEU A 31 -5.92 0.57 27.64
N LEU A 32 -4.61 0.78 27.77
CA LEU A 32 -3.92 0.73 29.06
C LEU A 32 -4.37 1.87 29.97
N ALA A 33 -4.59 3.08 29.45
CA ALA A 33 -5.06 4.22 30.23
C ALA A 33 -6.54 4.09 30.66
N SER A 34 -7.33 3.25 29.97
CA SER A 34 -8.77 3.16 30.18
C SER A 34 -9.22 2.87 31.63
N PRO A 35 -8.56 1.99 32.42
CA PRO A 35 -8.99 1.74 33.79
C PRO A 35 -8.82 2.98 34.68
N TRP A 36 -7.74 3.76 34.51
CA TRP A 36 -7.52 5.00 35.24
C TRP A 36 -8.52 6.09 34.82
N LEU A 37 -8.83 6.19 33.53
CA LEU A 37 -9.82 7.14 33.02
C LEU A 37 -11.23 6.83 33.55
N LEU A 38 -11.61 5.55 33.60
CA LEU A 38 -12.88 5.11 34.17
C LEU A 38 -12.95 5.29 35.69
N ALA A 39 -11.86 5.01 36.40
CA ALA A 39 -11.78 5.25 37.84
C ALA A 39 -11.86 6.75 38.18
N ALA A 40 -11.21 7.61 37.39
CA ALA A 40 -11.24 9.06 37.56
C ALA A 40 -12.61 9.68 37.24
N ALA A 41 -13.42 9.05 36.39
CA ALA A 41 -14.78 9.50 36.09
C ALA A 41 -15.76 9.33 37.27
N GLY A 42 -15.41 8.51 38.27
CA GLY A 42 -16.23 8.26 39.45
C GLY A 42 -17.45 7.35 39.19
N THR A 43 -18.17 7.03 40.26
CA THR A 43 -19.34 6.12 40.24
C THR A 43 -20.69 6.85 40.33
N GLY A 44 -20.68 8.19 40.33
CA GLY A 44 -21.88 9.00 40.49
C GLY A 44 -22.82 8.93 39.29
N GLU A 45 -24.07 9.30 39.52
CA GLU A 45 -25.03 9.53 38.45
C GLU A 45 -24.73 10.87 37.77
N ALA A 46 -24.84 10.89 36.44
CA ALA A 46 -24.70 12.07 35.61
C ALA A 46 -25.98 12.22 34.77
N MET A 47 -26.37 13.46 34.53
CA MET A 47 -27.48 13.76 33.63
C MET A 47 -26.95 13.83 32.20
N ALA A 48 -27.53 13.04 31.30
CA ALA A 48 -27.16 13.04 29.89
C ALA A 48 -28.39 13.26 29.01
N ARG A 49 -28.13 13.77 27.80
CA ARG A 49 -29.15 13.85 26.75
C ARG A 49 -29.26 12.50 26.06
N ASP A 50 -30.47 11.97 25.96
CA ASP A 50 -30.72 10.75 25.20
C ASP A 50 -30.70 11.08 23.69
N PRO A 51 -29.78 10.48 22.90
CA PRO A 51 -29.66 10.74 21.47
C PRO A 51 -30.82 10.18 20.64
N ILE A 52 -31.63 9.26 21.16
CA ILE A 52 -32.73 8.59 20.43
C ILE A 52 -34.05 9.33 20.64
N THR A 53 -34.37 9.65 21.88
CA THR A 53 -35.62 10.35 22.25
C THR A 53 -35.47 11.87 22.23
N GLY A 54 -34.23 12.38 22.35
CA GLY A 54 -33.94 13.80 22.42
C GLY A 54 -34.19 14.43 23.80
N GLU A 55 -34.63 13.63 24.78
CA GLU A 55 -34.87 14.07 26.15
C GLU A 55 -33.58 14.48 26.86
N TYR A 56 -33.67 15.52 27.69
CA TYR A 56 -32.60 15.96 28.57
C TYR A 56 -32.80 15.35 29.96
N ASP A 57 -31.73 15.26 30.75
CA ASP A 57 -31.74 14.80 32.15
C ASP A 57 -32.14 13.34 32.37
N VAL A 58 -31.77 12.46 31.43
CA VAL A 58 -31.85 11.01 31.67
C VAL A 58 -30.69 10.61 32.59
N PRO A 59 -30.95 9.93 33.73
CA PRO A 59 -29.89 9.48 34.62
C PRO A 59 -29.03 8.43 33.94
N THR A 60 -27.73 8.71 33.85
CA THR A 60 -26.70 7.78 33.37
C THR A 60 -25.56 7.69 34.38
N PHE A 61 -24.63 6.77 34.17
CA PHE A 61 -23.44 6.69 35.01
C PHE A 61 -22.35 7.65 34.49
N ALA A 62 -21.64 8.33 35.39
CA ALA A 62 -20.57 9.28 35.02
C ALA A 62 -19.48 8.65 34.13
N TRP A 63 -19.22 7.35 34.29
CA TRP A 63 -18.25 6.62 33.47
C TRP A 63 -18.78 6.27 32.07
N ALA A 64 -20.08 6.36 31.79
CA ALA A 64 -20.66 5.93 30.51
C ALA A 64 -20.13 6.76 29.32
N GLY A 65 -19.99 8.08 29.49
CA GLY A 65 -19.39 8.96 28.47
C GLY A 65 -17.91 8.62 28.22
N MET A 66 -17.14 8.37 29.27
CA MET A 66 -15.73 7.98 29.15
C MET A 66 -15.60 6.59 28.50
N LEU A 67 -16.49 5.65 28.82
CA LEU A 67 -16.51 4.33 28.20
C LEU A 67 -16.78 4.43 26.69
N MET A 68 -17.75 5.25 26.28
CA MET A 68 -18.03 5.47 24.85
C MET A 68 -16.84 6.08 24.12
N LEU A 69 -16.12 7.03 24.75
CA LEU A 69 -14.89 7.58 24.21
C LEU A 69 -13.79 6.52 24.08
N VAL A 70 -13.58 5.69 25.10
CA VAL A 70 -12.62 4.57 25.07
C VAL A 70 -12.98 3.58 23.96
N VAL A 71 -14.25 3.18 23.85
CA VAL A 71 -14.72 2.26 22.81
C VAL A 71 -14.53 2.85 21.41
N GLY A 72 -14.87 4.12 21.20
CA GLY A 72 -14.63 4.82 19.94
C GLY A 72 -13.15 4.93 19.59
N ALA A 73 -12.32 5.28 20.57
CA ALA A 73 -10.87 5.41 20.42
C ALA A 73 -10.17 4.05 20.22
N LEU A 74 -10.74 2.95 20.71
CA LEU A 74 -10.24 1.58 20.49
C LEU A 74 -10.76 0.94 19.20
N GLY A 75 -11.96 1.31 18.75
CA GLY A 75 -12.56 0.76 17.54
C GLY A 75 -11.72 1.02 16.30
N TYR A 76 -11.15 2.22 16.17
CA TYR A 76 -10.28 2.60 15.05
C TYR A 76 -8.96 1.79 14.99
N PRO A 77 -8.13 1.73 16.06
CA PRO A 77 -6.92 0.92 16.06
C PRO A 77 -7.23 -0.58 15.94
N LEU A 78 -8.33 -1.08 16.51
CA LEU A 78 -8.74 -2.48 16.31
C LEU A 78 -9.09 -2.76 14.83
N ALA A 79 -9.84 -1.88 14.18
CA ALA A 79 -10.10 -1.99 12.75
C ALA A 79 -8.79 -1.94 11.93
N LEU A 80 -7.83 -1.11 12.33
CA LEU A 80 -6.49 -1.12 11.74
C LEU A 80 -5.78 -2.46 11.95
N VAL A 81 -5.76 -3.03 13.17
CA VAL A 81 -5.20 -4.37 13.44
C VAL A 81 -5.82 -5.41 12.52
N ILE A 82 -7.15 -5.46 12.44
CA ILE A 82 -7.87 -6.41 11.58
C ILE A 82 -7.44 -6.23 10.12
N SER A 83 -7.35 -4.98 9.64
CA SER A 83 -6.87 -4.67 8.29
C SER A 83 -5.42 -5.12 8.04
N LEU A 84 -4.58 -5.21 9.09
CA LEU A 84 -3.21 -5.74 9.00
C LEU A 84 -3.18 -7.25 8.82
N PHE A 85 -4.06 -7.99 9.51
CA PHE A 85 -4.14 -9.45 9.38
C PHE A 85 -4.77 -9.87 8.05
N PHE A 86 -5.79 -9.15 7.59
CA PHE A 86 -6.52 -9.48 6.35
C PHE A 86 -6.01 -8.69 5.13
N ARG A 87 -4.70 -8.41 5.09
CA ARG A 87 -4.08 -7.70 3.96
C ARG A 87 -4.29 -8.45 2.65
N ALA A 88 -4.99 -7.80 1.73
CA ALA A 88 -5.08 -8.26 0.36
C ALA A 88 -3.66 -8.29 -0.26
N PRO A 89 -3.28 -9.38 -0.93
CA PRO A 89 -2.03 -9.45 -1.66
C PRO A 89 -2.01 -8.40 -2.78
N VAL A 90 -0.92 -7.66 -2.86
CA VAL A 90 -0.73 -6.56 -3.79
C VAL A 90 -0.27 -7.08 -5.14
N VAL A 91 0.61 -8.09 -5.13
CA VAL A 91 1.06 -8.79 -6.33
C VAL A 91 0.77 -10.28 -6.16
N ARG A 92 0.23 -10.89 -7.21
CA ARG A 92 0.03 -12.32 -7.34
C ARG A 92 0.74 -12.81 -8.59
N LEU A 93 1.56 -13.82 -8.42
CA LEU A 93 2.36 -14.42 -9.47
C LEU A 93 1.86 -15.85 -9.65
N ASP A 94 1.39 -16.13 -10.85
CA ASP A 94 0.94 -17.45 -11.28
C ASP A 94 1.88 -17.91 -12.42
N ALA A 95 1.87 -19.19 -12.77
CA ALA A 95 2.69 -19.73 -13.86
C ALA A 95 2.46 -19.03 -15.22
N ASP A 96 1.26 -18.52 -15.48
CA ASP A 96 0.92 -17.91 -16.77
C ASP A 96 1.05 -16.37 -16.79
N ARG A 97 0.95 -15.72 -15.63
CA ARG A 97 0.72 -14.27 -15.55
C ARG A 97 1.09 -13.66 -14.21
N VAL A 98 1.34 -12.36 -14.23
CA VAL A 98 1.36 -11.49 -13.05
C VAL A 98 0.05 -10.70 -12.95
N ARG A 99 -0.46 -10.62 -11.72
CA ARG A 99 -1.62 -9.77 -11.39
C ARG A 99 -1.22 -8.75 -10.34
N LEU A 100 -1.39 -7.47 -10.66
CA LEU A 100 -1.27 -6.37 -9.71
C LEU A 100 -2.66 -5.96 -9.23
N ARG A 101 -2.84 -5.95 -7.91
CA ARG A 101 -4.08 -5.55 -7.24
C ARG A 101 -3.87 -4.21 -6.54
N GLY A 102 -4.28 -3.15 -7.21
CA GLY A 102 -4.28 -1.79 -6.68
C GLY A 102 -5.47 -0.98 -7.15
N LYS A 103 -5.25 0.32 -7.36
CA LYS A 103 -6.25 1.21 -8.01
C LYS A 103 -6.60 0.73 -9.42
N ALA A 104 -5.62 0.21 -10.14
CA ALA A 104 -5.82 -0.51 -11.39
C ALA A 104 -5.70 -2.02 -11.11
N LYS A 105 -6.68 -2.80 -11.55
CA LYS A 105 -6.57 -4.26 -11.60
C LYS A 105 -5.88 -4.62 -12.91
N VAL A 106 -4.62 -5.03 -12.83
CA VAL A 106 -3.78 -5.30 -13.99
C VAL A 106 -3.47 -6.79 -13.98
N SER A 107 -3.66 -7.46 -15.11
CA SER A 107 -3.34 -8.87 -15.31
C SER A 107 -2.66 -8.99 -16.66
N VAL A 108 -1.39 -9.38 -16.68
CA VAL A 108 -0.56 -9.43 -17.89
C VAL A 108 0.16 -10.78 -17.93
N ARG A 109 0.19 -11.41 -19.10
CA ARG A 109 0.90 -12.69 -19.29
C ARG A 109 2.40 -12.46 -19.31
N TRP A 110 3.20 -13.43 -18.87
CA TRP A 110 4.66 -13.27 -18.84
C TRP A 110 5.27 -12.92 -20.18
N GLY A 111 4.80 -13.53 -21.28
CA GLY A 111 5.28 -13.22 -22.64
C GLY A 111 4.87 -11.85 -23.20
N GLU A 112 4.03 -11.09 -22.50
CA GLU A 112 3.65 -9.72 -22.87
C GLU A 112 4.45 -8.66 -22.10
N ILE A 113 5.39 -9.10 -21.25
CA ILE A 113 6.15 -8.22 -20.35
C ILE A 113 7.57 -8.10 -20.88
N ASP A 114 8.05 -6.88 -20.98
CA ASP A 114 9.45 -6.58 -21.25
C ASP A 114 10.24 -6.63 -19.94
N ARG A 115 9.78 -5.87 -18.94
CA ARG A 115 10.39 -5.85 -17.60
C ARG A 115 9.42 -5.38 -16.53
N ILE A 116 9.77 -5.64 -15.28
CA ILE A 116 9.07 -5.11 -14.11
C ILE A 116 9.94 -4.02 -13.51
N VAL A 117 9.39 -2.82 -13.34
CA VAL A 117 10.13 -1.64 -12.87
C VAL A 117 9.69 -1.22 -11.48
N ILE A 118 10.65 -0.92 -10.63
CA ILE A 118 10.44 -0.34 -9.31
C ILE A 118 10.78 1.13 -9.42
N TRP A 119 9.83 2.00 -9.11
CA TRP A 119 9.97 3.43 -9.31
C TRP A 119 9.27 4.21 -8.20
N ARG A 120 9.37 5.54 -8.24
CA ARG A 120 8.71 6.43 -7.27
C ARG A 120 7.83 7.44 -7.97
N ARG A 121 6.59 7.57 -7.50
CA ARG A 121 5.67 8.61 -7.93
C ARG A 121 5.77 9.81 -6.99
N ARG A 122 5.89 11.01 -7.55
CA ARG A 122 5.74 12.24 -6.76
C ARG A 122 4.27 12.44 -6.42
N VAL A 123 3.97 12.54 -5.13
CA VAL A 123 2.63 12.75 -4.59
C VAL A 123 2.62 13.98 -3.68
N ARG A 124 1.45 14.61 -3.52
CA ARG A 124 1.25 15.68 -2.53
C ARG A 124 0.41 15.14 -1.38
N ARG A 125 1.02 14.97 -0.21
CA ARG A 125 0.30 14.60 1.02
C ARG A 125 -0.37 15.84 1.57
N LEU A 126 -1.63 15.72 1.99
CA LEU A 126 -2.43 16.83 2.52
C LEU A 126 -2.51 18.07 1.58
N GLY A 127 -2.38 17.87 0.27
CA GLY A 127 -2.48 18.94 -0.74
C GLY A 127 -1.19 19.73 -1.01
N PHE A 128 -0.25 19.83 -0.06
CA PHE A 128 0.94 20.68 -0.20
C PHE A 128 2.27 20.03 0.15
N ILE A 129 2.31 18.97 0.97
CA ILE A 129 3.59 18.37 1.38
C ILE A 129 4.10 17.44 0.27
N PRO A 130 5.22 17.76 -0.40
CA PRO A 130 5.78 16.89 -1.43
C PRO A 130 6.24 15.59 -0.79
N GLY A 131 5.86 14.47 -1.40
CA GLY A 131 6.26 13.15 -0.96
C GLY A 131 6.51 12.22 -2.13
N TRP A 132 7.12 11.08 -1.82
CA TRP A 132 7.35 10.01 -2.77
C TRP A 132 6.57 8.77 -2.36
N GLU A 133 5.90 8.18 -3.33
CA GLU A 133 5.17 6.93 -3.17
C GLU A 133 5.89 5.85 -3.99
N PRO A 134 6.34 4.74 -3.38
CA PRO A 134 6.98 3.66 -4.11
C PRO A 134 5.92 2.93 -4.96
N GLN A 135 6.32 2.58 -6.17
CA GLN A 135 5.47 1.93 -7.16
C GLN A 135 6.23 0.77 -7.78
N VAL A 136 5.51 -0.29 -8.10
CA VAL A 136 5.96 -1.37 -8.97
C VAL A 136 5.07 -1.37 -10.19
N GLY A 137 5.70 -1.22 -11.36
CA GLY A 137 5.05 -1.16 -12.66
C GLY A 137 5.44 -2.33 -13.55
N ILE A 138 4.51 -2.76 -14.39
CA ILE A 138 4.79 -3.66 -15.50
C ILE A 138 5.00 -2.82 -16.75
N VAL A 139 6.10 -3.06 -17.44
CA VAL A 139 6.41 -2.47 -18.74
C VAL A 139 6.08 -3.52 -19.81
N PRO A 140 5.06 -3.31 -20.66
CA PRO A 140 4.66 -4.30 -21.66
C PRO A 140 5.63 -4.33 -22.85
N ASP A 141 5.94 -5.53 -23.34
CA ASP A 141 6.73 -5.70 -24.56
C ASP A 141 5.90 -5.29 -25.78
N THR A 142 6.08 -4.04 -26.20
CA THR A 142 5.38 -3.44 -27.33
C THR A 142 6.36 -2.59 -28.13
N ALA A 143 6.16 -2.51 -29.45
CA ALA A 143 6.98 -1.68 -30.33
C ALA A 143 7.05 -0.20 -29.85
N ARG A 144 5.93 0.31 -29.32
CA ARG A 144 5.87 1.65 -28.73
C ARG A 144 6.80 1.83 -27.53
N THR A 145 6.85 0.83 -26.66
CA THR A 145 7.67 0.87 -25.44
C THR A 145 9.15 0.72 -25.78
N LYS A 146 9.49 -0.18 -26.69
CA LYS A 146 10.86 -0.34 -27.22
C LYS A 146 11.37 0.94 -27.89
N GLY A 147 10.56 1.54 -28.76
CA GLY A 147 10.91 2.82 -29.41
C GLY A 147 11.07 3.97 -28.41
N PHE A 148 10.21 4.04 -27.39
CA PHE A 148 10.37 5.02 -26.32
C PHE A 148 11.67 4.82 -25.54
N GLN A 149 12.01 3.58 -25.19
CA GLN A 149 13.22 3.27 -24.44
C GLN A 149 14.49 3.62 -25.20
N GLN A 150 14.51 3.40 -26.51
CA GLN A 150 15.63 3.79 -27.37
C GLN A 150 15.84 5.32 -27.40
N VAL A 151 14.75 6.10 -27.41
CA VAL A 151 14.83 7.56 -27.31
C VAL A 151 15.25 7.98 -25.91
N ALA A 152 14.72 7.32 -24.88
CA ALA A 152 15.01 7.63 -23.49
C ALA A 152 16.45 7.31 -23.10
N SER A 153 17.07 6.28 -23.66
CA SER A 153 18.48 5.93 -23.38
C SER A 153 19.48 6.94 -23.94
N GLY A 154 19.10 7.75 -24.92
CA GLY A 154 19.94 8.81 -25.50
C GLY A 154 19.84 10.16 -24.80
N ARG A 155 19.05 10.27 -23.72
CA ARG A 155 18.82 11.52 -22.98
C ARG A 155 19.34 11.40 -21.55
N ASP A 156 20.01 12.46 -21.09
CA ASP A 156 20.34 12.61 -19.68
C ASP A 156 19.11 13.05 -18.90
N TRP A 157 18.78 12.29 -17.86
CA TRP A 157 17.61 12.51 -17.02
C TRP A 157 18.01 13.06 -15.66
N ALA A 158 17.26 14.05 -15.17
CA ALA A 158 17.33 14.54 -13.81
C ALA A 158 16.17 14.02 -12.97
N ALA A 159 16.34 13.98 -11.65
CA ALA A 159 15.27 13.56 -10.73
C ALA A 159 14.06 14.51 -10.74
N SER A 160 14.24 15.72 -11.27
CA SER A 160 13.19 16.72 -11.50
C SER A 160 12.33 16.45 -12.74
N ASP A 161 12.79 15.58 -13.65
CA ASP A 161 12.13 15.31 -14.94
C ASP A 161 10.91 14.43 -14.72
N LEU A 162 9.84 15.09 -14.30
CA LEU A 162 8.59 14.47 -13.90
C LEU A 162 7.45 15.07 -14.73
N ARG A 163 6.58 14.18 -15.21
CA ARG A 163 5.30 14.57 -15.81
C ARG A 163 4.39 15.25 -14.77
N PRO A 164 3.36 16.01 -15.19
CA PRO A 164 2.43 16.67 -14.28
C PRO A 164 1.73 15.75 -13.26
N ASN A 165 1.57 14.45 -13.60
CA ASN A 165 0.99 13.43 -12.73
C ASN A 165 1.98 12.82 -11.71
N GLY A 166 3.24 13.30 -11.69
CA GLY A 166 4.32 12.85 -10.82
C GLY A 166 5.04 11.58 -11.29
N VAL A 167 4.79 11.14 -12.52
CA VAL A 167 5.47 9.99 -13.12
C VAL A 167 6.77 10.46 -13.76
N PRO A 168 7.90 9.76 -13.54
CA PRO A 168 9.14 10.02 -14.24
C PRO A 168 9.01 10.09 -15.76
N GLU A 169 9.67 11.06 -16.39
CA GLU A 169 9.64 11.21 -17.84
C GLU A 169 10.35 10.07 -18.57
N TRP A 170 11.40 9.48 -17.97
CA TRP A 170 12.18 8.37 -18.52
C TRP A 170 11.45 7.02 -18.53
N LEU A 171 10.29 6.92 -17.87
CA LEU A 171 9.47 5.72 -17.90
C LEU A 171 8.43 5.78 -19.04
N PRO A 172 8.09 4.64 -19.66
CA PRO A 172 7.13 4.62 -20.76
C PRO A 172 5.77 5.20 -20.37
N GLY A 173 5.10 5.80 -21.35
CA GLY A 173 3.74 6.31 -21.18
C GLY A 173 2.79 5.20 -20.74
N GLY A 174 1.92 5.49 -19.78
CA GLY A 174 0.95 4.50 -19.29
C GLY A 174 1.46 3.55 -18.22
N VAL A 175 2.76 3.55 -17.86
CA VAL A 175 3.32 2.71 -16.78
C VAL A 175 2.52 2.83 -15.48
N GLN A 176 2.02 4.02 -15.16
CA GLN A 176 1.20 4.28 -13.97
C GLN A 176 -0.10 3.46 -13.95
N LYS A 177 -0.72 3.22 -15.12
CA LYS A 177 -1.92 2.38 -15.22
C LYS A 177 -1.61 0.91 -15.00
N HIS A 178 -0.37 0.51 -15.28
CA HIS A 178 0.17 -0.82 -15.06
C HIS A 178 1.01 -0.91 -13.78
N SER A 179 0.79 0.01 -12.83
CA SER A 179 1.54 0.06 -11.58
C SER A 179 0.64 -0.06 -10.36
N VAL A 180 1.21 -0.62 -9.31
CA VAL A 180 0.63 -0.66 -7.98
C VAL A 180 1.64 -0.15 -6.95
N ARG A 181 1.11 0.44 -5.88
CA ARG A 181 1.93 0.79 -4.72
C ARG A 181 2.47 -0.49 -4.09
N LEU A 182 3.79 -0.62 -4.03
CA LEU A 182 4.48 -1.67 -3.29
C LEU A 182 5.78 -1.09 -2.74
N SER A 183 6.09 -1.36 -1.47
CA SER A 183 7.35 -0.93 -0.86
C SER A 183 8.55 -1.51 -1.60
N TYR A 184 9.58 -0.68 -1.84
CA TYR A 184 10.85 -1.12 -2.43
C TYR A 184 11.54 -2.23 -1.60
N ARG A 185 11.18 -2.38 -0.33
CA ARG A 185 11.72 -3.44 0.53
C ARG A 185 11.22 -4.84 0.13
N CYS A 186 10.09 -4.91 -0.57
CA CYS A 186 9.54 -6.14 -1.13
C CYS A 186 10.11 -6.46 -2.53
N ALA A 187 11.01 -5.61 -3.05
CA ALA A 187 11.63 -5.80 -4.36
C ALA A 187 12.34 -7.15 -4.51
N PRO A 188 13.15 -7.62 -3.52
CA PRO A 188 13.84 -8.91 -3.66
C PRO A 188 12.87 -10.10 -3.64
N GLU A 189 11.85 -10.05 -2.77
CA GLU A 189 10.79 -11.08 -2.69
C GLU A 189 10.00 -11.16 -4.01
N LEU A 190 9.71 -10.00 -4.62
CA LEU A 190 9.09 -9.93 -5.94
C LEU A 190 10.01 -10.50 -7.02
N ALA A 191 11.29 -10.13 -7.03
CA ALA A 191 12.27 -10.62 -7.98
C ALA A 191 12.44 -12.15 -7.88
N ALA A 192 12.47 -12.70 -6.67
CA ALA A 192 12.51 -14.14 -6.44
C ALA A 192 11.27 -14.85 -7.01
N GLY A 193 10.08 -14.29 -6.76
CA GLY A 193 8.84 -14.84 -7.30
C GLY A 193 8.74 -14.75 -8.83
N VAL A 194 9.25 -13.66 -9.43
CA VAL A 194 9.31 -13.49 -10.89
C VAL A 194 10.30 -14.49 -11.49
N ALA A 195 11.50 -14.61 -10.92
CA ALA A 195 12.52 -15.54 -11.39
C ALA A 195 12.05 -17.01 -11.35
N HIS A 196 11.13 -17.35 -10.44
CA HIS A 196 10.55 -18.69 -10.37
C HIS A 196 9.63 -19.04 -11.56
N PHE A 197 8.81 -18.09 -12.04
CA PHE A 197 7.85 -18.34 -13.12
C PHE A 197 8.29 -17.85 -14.50
N ALA A 198 9.16 -16.84 -14.54
CA ALA A 198 9.65 -16.19 -15.75
C ALA A 198 11.12 -15.76 -15.54
N PRO A 199 12.07 -16.71 -15.58
CA PRO A 199 13.48 -16.47 -15.25
C PRO A 199 14.17 -15.48 -16.19
N ASP A 200 13.66 -15.33 -17.42
CA ASP A 200 14.19 -14.39 -18.41
C ASP A 200 13.72 -12.94 -18.17
N LEU A 201 12.72 -12.73 -17.31
CA LEU A 201 12.22 -11.39 -17.00
C LEU A 201 13.03 -10.73 -15.88
N VAL A 202 13.47 -9.51 -16.15
CA VAL A 202 14.25 -8.72 -15.19
C VAL A 202 13.33 -7.81 -14.38
N VAL A 203 13.53 -7.83 -13.06
CA VAL A 203 13.00 -6.80 -12.15
C VAL A 203 14.08 -5.74 -11.97
N VAL A 204 13.76 -4.49 -12.29
CA VAL A 204 14.72 -3.38 -12.36
C VAL A 204 14.33 -2.28 -11.39
N ASP A 205 15.30 -1.76 -10.64
CA ASP A 205 15.16 -0.55 -9.83
C ASP A 205 15.45 0.68 -10.69
N GLU A 206 14.40 1.42 -11.05
CA GLU A 206 14.45 2.69 -11.79
C GLU A 206 13.99 3.87 -10.91
N ARG A 207 14.22 3.79 -9.59
CA ARG A 207 13.88 4.88 -8.65
C ARG A 207 14.75 6.12 -8.85
N ALA A 208 15.94 5.95 -9.43
CA ALA A 208 16.85 7.04 -9.77
C ALA A 208 16.93 7.18 -11.30
N PRO A 209 17.04 8.41 -11.82
CA PRO A 209 17.15 8.64 -13.26
C PRO A 209 18.42 7.99 -13.82
N GLY A 210 18.32 7.39 -15.00
CA GLY A 210 19.44 6.75 -15.68
C GLY A 210 19.98 5.48 -15.01
N GLN A 211 19.39 5.05 -13.90
CA GLN A 211 19.76 3.81 -13.22
C GLN A 211 18.71 2.75 -13.52
N ALA A 212 19.13 1.66 -14.14
CA ALA A 212 18.33 0.47 -14.39
C ALA A 212 19.04 -0.71 -13.72
N THR A 213 19.14 -0.68 -12.39
CA THR A 213 19.87 -1.72 -11.64
C THR A 213 18.98 -2.95 -11.46
N PRO A 214 19.39 -4.14 -11.93
CA PRO A 214 18.66 -5.37 -11.66
C PRO A 214 18.54 -5.60 -10.15
N VAL A 215 17.35 -5.99 -9.71
CA VAL A 215 17.09 -6.35 -8.32
C VAL A 215 17.45 -7.82 -8.13
N GLU A 216 18.39 -8.10 -7.23
CA GLU A 216 18.74 -9.48 -6.90
C GLU A 216 17.58 -10.19 -6.17
N PRO A 217 17.22 -11.41 -6.59
CA PRO A 217 16.23 -12.22 -5.88
C PRO A 217 16.79 -12.66 -4.53
N ARG A 218 15.96 -12.58 -3.47
CA ARG A 218 16.29 -13.05 -2.11
C ARG A 218 15.12 -13.77 -1.48
#